data_AF-A0A3D0LBS7-F1
#
_entry.id   AF-A0A3D0LBS7-F1
#
_cell.length_a   1.000
_cell.length_b   1.000
_cell.length_c   1.000
_cell.angle_alpha   90.00
_cell.angle_beta   90.00
_cell.angle_gamma   90.00
#
_symmetry.space_group_name_H-M   'P 1'
#
loop_
_entity.id
_entity.type
_entity.pdbx_description
1 polymer ?
#
loop_
_entity_poly.entity_id
_entity_poly.type
_entity_poly.pdbx_seq_one_letter_code
_entity_poly.pdbx_strand_id
1 'polypeptide(L)'
;MDGKKPVWIAVLKYVLGAALISAALIHTALFFISEIQNENATRRTVATLDVTDPLCVLLNHISMRQYNVAIEEIERIQSNANIPSSVKAYLRHFSAYYNEKTGRKKRKSDQTVGALFFIYYASDVKNYLASQKIPESEICGWTEIIPYCCIVDFEENPKNNKSKNKERFNLCEQYLDSFVRGNSSVSEKGANIICLDVQAMCKSNPQKDQYLAQVVSQVDSFRNDFSRQLGEGGTFVRQRNYLENIRTWSVKKKNKSHPGKFPEYIA
;
A
#
# COMPACT_ATOMS: atom_id res chain seq x y z
N MET A 1 53.50 42.20 -12.50
CA MET A 1 52.51 41.67 -13.46
C MET A 1 51.29 41.27 -12.65
N ASP A 2 50.34 42.20 -12.50
CA ASP A 2 49.16 42.00 -11.66
C ASP A 2 48.11 41.14 -12.36
N GLY A 3 47.82 39.99 -11.76
CA GLY A 3 46.85 39.02 -12.22
C GLY A 3 45.42 39.50 -12.02
N LYS A 4 44.89 40.26 -12.99
CA LYS A 4 43.45 40.52 -13.08
C LYS A 4 42.76 39.28 -13.66
N LYS A 5 42.08 38.51 -12.80
CA LYS A 5 41.18 37.42 -13.26
C LYS A 5 40.11 38.00 -14.20
N PRO A 6 39.81 37.35 -15.33
CA PRO A 6 38.94 37.91 -16.35
C PRO A 6 37.49 38.05 -15.85
N VAL A 7 36.95 39.26 -16.00
CA VAL A 7 35.59 39.69 -15.62
C VAL A 7 34.50 38.72 -16.10
N TRP A 8 34.73 38.07 -17.24
CA TRP A 8 33.85 37.04 -17.80
C TRP A 8 33.58 35.85 -16.87
N ILE A 9 34.53 35.46 -16.02
CA ILE A 9 34.34 34.37 -15.05
C ILE A 9 33.37 34.80 -13.93
N ALA A 10 33.40 36.08 -13.53
CA ALA A 10 32.49 36.61 -12.51
C ALA A 10 31.05 36.72 -13.05
N VAL A 11 30.89 37.17 -14.30
CA VAL A 11 29.59 37.22 -14.99
C VAL A 11 29.00 35.82 -15.15
N LEU A 12 29.82 34.84 -15.58
CA LEU A 12 29.37 33.46 -15.75
C LEU A 12 28.87 32.85 -14.43
N LYS A 13 29.58 33.08 -13.31
CA LYS A 13 29.15 32.64 -11.98
C LYS A 13 27.83 33.28 -11.54
N TYR A 14 27.62 34.55 -11.85
CA TYR A 14 26.39 35.26 -11.51
C TYR A 14 25.19 34.72 -12.30
N VAL A 15 25.37 34.48 -13.60
CA VAL A 15 24.34 33.90 -14.47
C VAL A 15 23.98 32.47 -14.03
N LEU A 16 24.98 31.63 -13.71
CA LEU A 16 24.75 30.29 -13.17
C LEU A 16 24.05 30.30 -11.80
N GLY A 17 24.44 31.23 -10.91
CA GLY A 17 23.79 31.39 -9.61
C GLY A 17 22.32 31.80 -9.74
N ALA A 18 22.02 32.76 -10.61
CA ALA A 18 20.65 33.21 -10.88
C ALA A 18 19.78 32.10 -11.50
N ALA A 19 20.35 31.30 -12.41
CA ALA A 19 19.67 30.15 -13.00
C ALA A 19 19.35 29.06 -11.96
N LEU A 20 20.26 28.78 -11.03
CA LEU A 20 20.05 27.80 -9.95
C LEU A 20 18.96 28.26 -8.96
N ILE A 21 18.94 29.54 -8.59
CA ILE A 21 17.90 30.11 -7.71
C ILE A 21 16.54 30.06 -8.40
N SER A 22 16.49 30.39 -9.71
CA SER A 22 15.25 30.32 -10.49
C SER A 22 14.72 28.89 -10.59
N ALA A 23 15.60 27.91 -10.82
CA ALA A 23 15.23 26.49 -10.85
C ALA A 23 14.71 26.00 -9.49
N ALA A 24 15.31 26.43 -8.38
CA ALA A 24 14.86 26.10 -7.03
C ALA A 24 13.49 26.72 -6.71
N LEU A 25 13.23 27.95 -7.16
CA LEU A 25 11.92 28.61 -7.01
C LEU A 25 10.84 27.90 -7.84
N ILE A 26 11.15 27.52 -9.09
CA ILE A 26 10.24 26.76 -9.94
C ILE A 26 9.94 25.39 -9.31
N HIS A 27 10.94 24.70 -8.79
CA HIS A 27 10.75 23.39 -8.13
C HIS A 27 9.87 23.51 -6.88
N THR A 28 10.11 24.53 -6.06
CA THR A 28 9.29 24.82 -4.88
C THR A 28 7.85 25.18 -5.26
N ALA A 29 7.65 25.99 -6.31
CA ALA A 29 6.31 26.33 -6.81
C ALA A 29 5.57 25.11 -7.36
N LEU A 30 6.25 24.24 -8.11
CA LEU A 30 5.68 22.97 -8.60
C LEU A 30 5.31 22.03 -7.45
N PHE A 31 6.12 21.98 -6.39
CA PHE A 31 5.82 21.22 -5.17
C PHE A 31 4.53 21.73 -4.51
N PHE A 32 4.40 23.04 -4.28
CA PHE A 32 3.18 23.62 -3.69
C PHE A 32 1.95 23.46 -4.60
N ILE A 33 2.10 23.59 -5.93
CA ILE A 33 1.01 23.34 -6.88
C ILE A 33 0.57 21.88 -6.82
N SER A 34 1.52 20.93 -6.73
CA SER A 34 1.22 19.51 -6.56
C SER A 34 0.51 19.23 -5.24
N GLU A 35 0.90 19.91 -4.16
CA GLU A 35 0.29 19.77 -2.83
C GLU A 35 -1.15 20.33 -2.81
N ILE A 36 -1.37 21.51 -3.40
CA ILE A 36 -2.69 22.12 -3.57
C ILE A 36 -3.59 21.29 -4.50
N GLN A 37 -3.04 20.72 -5.58
CA GLN A 37 -3.79 19.82 -6.46
C GLN A 37 -4.17 18.52 -5.76
N ASN A 38 -3.29 17.99 -4.91
CA ASN A 38 -3.58 16.81 -4.09
C ASN A 38 -4.67 17.11 -3.04
N GLU A 39 -4.62 18.25 -2.35
CA GLU A 39 -5.67 18.70 -1.43
C GLU A 39 -7.02 18.92 -2.14
N ASN A 40 -7.02 19.51 -3.33
CA ASN A 40 -8.24 19.74 -4.10
C ASN A 40 -8.82 18.45 -4.69
N ALA A 41 -7.97 17.52 -5.14
CA ALA A 41 -8.39 16.18 -5.53
C ALA A 41 -9.01 15.47 -4.34
N THR A 42 -8.38 15.56 -3.16
CA THR A 42 -8.86 15.00 -1.90
C THR A 42 -10.23 15.54 -1.49
N ARG A 43 -10.44 16.87 -1.55
CA ARG A 43 -11.75 17.47 -1.26
C ARG A 43 -12.84 17.01 -2.23
N ARG A 44 -12.50 16.75 -3.49
CA ARG A 44 -13.45 16.24 -4.51
C ARG A 44 -13.78 14.76 -4.33
N THR A 45 -12.82 13.92 -3.94
CA THR A 45 -13.11 12.51 -3.59
C THR A 45 -13.91 12.39 -2.29
N VAL A 46 -13.64 13.24 -1.29
CA VAL A 46 -14.43 13.28 -0.06
C VAL A 46 -15.87 13.76 -0.32
N ALA A 47 -16.09 14.66 -1.29
CA ALA A 47 -17.43 15.17 -1.61
C ALA A 47 -18.30 14.22 -2.46
N THR A 48 -17.75 13.12 -3.00
CA THR A 48 -18.50 12.14 -3.81
C THR A 48 -18.90 10.89 -3.04
N LEU A 49 -18.41 10.74 -1.81
CA LEU A 49 -18.89 9.79 -0.82
C LEU A 49 -19.77 10.60 0.15
N ASP A 50 -21.08 10.35 0.17
CA ASP A 50 -22.03 10.93 1.13
C ASP A 50 -21.81 10.30 2.53
N VAL A 51 -20.57 10.31 2.99
CA VAL A 51 -20.11 9.55 4.16
C VAL A 51 -19.64 10.54 5.20
N THR A 52 -20.60 11.00 6.00
CA THR A 52 -20.37 11.89 7.15
C THR A 52 -19.74 11.18 8.35
N ASP A 53 -19.57 9.86 8.30
CA ASP A 53 -19.01 9.09 9.42
C ASP A 53 -17.49 9.37 9.59
N PRO A 54 -17.04 9.79 10.79
CA PRO A 54 -15.64 10.15 11.03
C PRO A 54 -14.65 9.01 10.78
N LEU A 55 -15.03 7.75 11.00
CA LEU A 55 -14.14 6.62 10.75
C LEU A 55 -13.92 6.43 9.25
N CYS A 56 -14.94 6.61 8.43
CA CYS A 56 -14.81 6.49 6.98
C CYS A 56 -13.93 7.60 6.39
N VAL A 57 -14.07 8.84 6.87
CA VAL A 57 -13.19 9.95 6.50
C VAL A 57 -11.73 9.62 6.85
N LEU A 58 -11.48 9.14 8.07
CA LEU A 58 -10.16 8.69 8.48
C LEU A 58 -9.61 7.57 7.57
N LEU A 59 -10.40 6.52 7.33
CA LEU A 59 -10.00 5.40 6.49
C LEU A 59 -9.70 5.87 5.05
N ASN A 60 -10.42 6.88 4.54
CA ASN A 60 -10.15 7.46 3.23
C ASN A 60 -8.77 8.14 3.21
N HIS A 61 -8.44 8.96 4.22
CA HIS A 61 -7.10 9.54 4.35
C HIS A 61 -6.00 8.48 4.39
N ILE A 62 -6.22 7.38 5.12
CA ILE A 62 -5.29 6.24 5.16
C ILE A 62 -5.15 5.63 3.76
N SER A 63 -6.25 5.41 3.05
CA SER A 63 -6.24 4.82 1.70
C SER A 63 -5.48 5.66 0.67
N MET A 64 -5.53 7.00 0.80
CA MET A 64 -4.79 7.95 -0.03
C MET A 64 -3.36 8.20 0.47
N ARG A 65 -2.88 7.42 1.45
CA ARG A 65 -1.57 7.55 2.09
C ARG A 65 -1.31 8.93 2.72
N GLN A 66 -2.37 9.64 3.10
CA GLN A 66 -2.29 10.92 3.82
C GLN A 66 -2.12 10.68 5.32
N TYR A 67 -1.07 9.96 5.68
CA TYR A 67 -0.91 9.44 7.04
C TYR A 67 -0.78 10.55 8.08
N ASN A 68 -0.20 11.70 7.76
CA ASN A 68 -0.13 12.82 8.72
C ASN A 68 -1.52 13.28 9.14
N VAL A 69 -2.39 13.51 8.15
CA VAL A 69 -3.78 13.91 8.36
C VAL A 69 -4.53 12.82 9.10
N ALA A 70 -4.38 11.56 8.68
CA ALA A 70 -5.00 10.42 9.35
C ALA A 70 -4.62 10.32 10.83
N ILE A 71 -3.36 10.60 11.19
CA ILE A 71 -2.91 10.56 12.58
C ILE A 71 -3.57 11.66 13.42
N GLU A 72 -3.70 12.87 12.88
CA GLU A 72 -4.44 13.97 13.54
C GLU A 72 -5.93 13.62 13.71
N GLU A 73 -6.56 13.01 12.70
CA GLU A 73 -7.95 12.57 12.78
C GLU A 73 -8.13 11.44 13.82
N ILE A 74 -7.15 10.55 13.99
CA ILE A 74 -7.19 9.51 15.04
C ILE A 74 -7.27 10.14 16.44
N GLU A 75 -6.55 11.25 16.67
CA GLU A 75 -6.60 11.97 17.95
C GLU A 75 -7.99 12.56 18.19
N ARG A 76 -8.63 13.13 17.16
CA ARG A 76 -10.02 13.62 17.25
C ARG A 76 -11.03 12.50 17.47
N ILE A 77 -10.83 11.35 16.85
CA ILE A 77 -11.68 10.16 17.05
C ILE A 77 -11.61 9.64 18.50
N GLN A 78 -10.50 9.85 19.21
CA GLN A 78 -10.40 9.40 20.61
C GLN A 78 -11.48 10.01 21.51
N SER A 79 -11.85 11.27 21.28
CA SER A 79 -12.86 11.98 22.07
C SER A 79 -14.30 11.72 21.61
N ASN A 80 -14.51 11.04 20.47
CA ASN A 80 -15.86 10.79 19.96
C ASN A 80 -16.58 9.69 20.77
N ALA A 81 -17.67 10.04 21.46
CA ALA A 81 -18.42 9.11 22.31
C ALA A 81 -19.11 7.97 21.54
N ASN A 82 -19.40 8.15 20.25
CA ASN A 82 -20.15 7.19 19.44
C ASN A 82 -19.28 6.06 18.88
N ILE A 83 -17.95 6.22 18.89
CA ILE A 83 -17.02 5.21 18.38
C ILE A 83 -16.64 4.24 19.52
N PRO A 84 -16.80 2.92 19.32
CA PRO A 84 -16.46 1.91 20.32
C PRO A 84 -15.00 1.98 20.78
N SER A 85 -14.76 1.61 22.03
CA SER A 85 -13.40 1.57 22.61
C SER A 85 -12.46 0.61 21.87
N SER A 86 -12.97 -0.50 21.32
CA SER A 86 -12.18 -1.44 20.53
C SER A 86 -11.67 -0.81 19.22
N VAL A 87 -12.54 -0.12 18.48
CA VAL A 87 -12.15 0.65 17.28
C VAL A 87 -11.14 1.74 17.63
N LYS A 88 -11.33 2.47 18.74
CA LYS A 88 -10.36 3.47 19.20
C LYS A 88 -9.00 2.85 19.54
N ALA A 89 -8.98 1.68 20.17
CA ALA A 89 -7.74 0.94 20.46
C ALA A 89 -7.05 0.50 19.17
N TYR A 90 -7.79 -0.06 18.22
CA TYR A 90 -7.31 -0.44 16.89
C TYR A 90 -6.62 0.73 16.17
N LEU A 91 -7.25 1.91 16.17
CA LEU A 91 -6.70 3.12 15.57
C LEU A 91 -5.46 3.66 16.30
N ARG A 92 -5.43 3.61 17.64
CA ARG A 92 -4.23 3.98 18.41
C ARG A 92 -3.05 3.08 18.06
N HIS A 93 -3.28 1.78 17.88
CA HIS A 93 -2.24 0.86 17.43
C HIS A 93 -1.74 1.17 16.03
N PHE A 94 -2.63 1.55 15.11
CA PHE A 94 -2.23 2.01 13.78
C PHE A 94 -1.34 3.26 13.85
N SER A 95 -1.72 4.24 14.67
CA SER A 95 -0.92 5.45 14.88
C SER A 95 0.47 5.15 15.45
N ALA A 96 0.55 4.24 16.43
CA ALA A 96 1.83 3.80 16.98
C ALA A 96 2.69 3.05 15.95
N TYR A 97 2.09 2.14 15.18
CA TYR A 97 2.74 1.39 14.11
C TYR A 97 3.37 2.33 13.07
N TYR A 98 2.61 3.30 12.56
CA TYR A 98 3.09 4.26 11.57
C TYR A 98 4.21 5.16 12.11
N ASN A 99 4.07 5.68 13.33
CA ASN A 99 5.08 6.55 13.95
C ASN A 99 6.42 5.85 14.19
N GLU A 100 6.37 4.54 14.49
CA GLU A 100 7.58 3.72 14.59
C GLU A 100 8.21 3.51 13.20
N LYS A 101 7.41 3.10 12.22
CA LYS A 101 7.86 2.84 10.84
C LYS A 101 8.59 4.03 10.22
N THR A 102 8.10 5.24 10.48
CA THR A 102 8.66 6.49 9.95
C THR A 102 9.77 7.11 10.81
N GLY A 103 10.11 6.49 11.95
CA GLY A 103 11.14 6.99 12.86
C GLY A 103 10.78 8.29 13.59
N ARG A 104 9.51 8.71 13.54
CA ARG A 104 9.01 9.95 14.17
C ARG A 104 9.00 9.88 15.69
N LYS A 105 8.87 8.69 16.26
CA LYS A 105 9.04 8.46 17.71
C LYS A 105 10.00 7.28 17.93
N LYS A 106 11.15 7.54 18.55
CA LYS A 106 12.03 6.49 19.09
C LYS A 106 11.30 5.83 20.27
N ARG A 107 11.16 4.51 20.25
CA ARG A 107 10.36 3.74 21.21
C ARG A 107 10.84 3.82 22.65
N LYS A 108 9.86 3.68 23.56
CA LYS A 108 10.01 3.15 24.94
C LYS A 108 8.97 2.07 25.31
N SER A 109 8.12 1.57 24.41
CA SER A 109 7.12 0.54 24.75
C SER A 109 7.51 -0.84 24.23
N ASP A 110 7.52 -1.83 25.13
CA ASP A 110 7.91 -3.23 24.89
C ASP A 110 6.91 -4.04 24.03
N GLN A 111 5.76 -3.46 23.66
CA GLN A 111 4.76 -4.13 22.82
C GLN A 111 4.85 -3.62 21.38
N THR A 112 5.49 -4.44 20.53
CA THR A 112 5.50 -4.23 19.09
C THR A 112 4.24 -4.78 18.47
N VAL A 113 3.29 -3.93 18.11
CA VAL A 113 2.12 -4.36 17.34
C VAL A 113 2.51 -4.50 15.88
N GLY A 114 2.50 -5.73 15.37
CA GLY A 114 2.81 -6.05 13.97
C GLY A 114 1.58 -6.01 13.06
N ALA A 115 1.80 -6.10 11.74
CA ALA A 115 0.73 -6.06 10.72
C ALA A 115 -0.38 -7.10 10.95
N LEU A 116 -0.03 -8.28 11.50
CA LEU A 116 -0.97 -9.36 11.79
C LEU A 116 -2.08 -8.96 12.79
N PHE A 117 -1.79 -8.05 13.72
CA PHE A 117 -2.79 -7.51 14.64
C PHE A 117 -3.95 -6.87 13.87
N PHE A 118 -3.63 -6.08 12.84
CA PHE A 118 -4.66 -5.37 12.08
C PHE A 118 -5.56 -6.33 11.29
N ILE A 119 -5.03 -7.46 10.83
CA ILE A 119 -5.83 -8.50 10.19
C ILE A 119 -6.82 -9.10 11.21
N TYR A 120 -6.34 -9.54 12.38
CA TYR A 120 -7.19 -10.22 13.36
C TYR A 120 -8.27 -9.33 13.99
N TYR A 121 -7.96 -8.05 14.23
CA TYR A 121 -8.88 -7.12 14.88
C TYR A 121 -9.66 -6.23 13.90
N ALA A 122 -9.58 -6.50 12.60
CA ALA A 122 -10.37 -5.78 11.59
C ALA A 122 -11.89 -5.96 11.79
N SER A 123 -12.32 -7.04 12.44
CA SER A 123 -13.72 -7.30 12.78
C SER A 123 -14.33 -6.21 13.66
N ASP A 124 -13.55 -5.54 14.51
CA ASP A 124 -14.01 -4.41 15.31
C ASP A 124 -14.46 -3.23 14.42
N VAL A 125 -13.66 -2.92 13.39
CA VAL A 125 -13.98 -1.90 12.39
C VAL A 125 -15.20 -2.32 11.59
N LYS A 126 -15.24 -3.58 11.13
CA LYS A 126 -16.38 -4.13 10.38
C LYS A 126 -17.69 -3.98 11.16
N ASN A 127 -17.71 -4.40 12.42
CA ASN A 127 -18.91 -4.38 13.26
C ASN A 127 -19.40 -2.95 13.52
N TYR A 128 -18.48 -2.01 13.71
CA TYR A 128 -18.87 -0.60 13.84
C TYR A 128 -19.44 -0.05 12.54
N LEU A 129 -18.79 -0.27 11.40
CA LEU A 129 -19.29 0.23 10.11
C LEU A 129 -20.69 -0.34 9.78
N ALA A 130 -20.93 -1.62 10.10
CA ALA A 130 -22.25 -2.23 9.98
C ALA A 130 -23.31 -1.54 10.86
N SER A 131 -22.93 -1.11 12.08
CA SER A 131 -23.84 -0.36 12.97
C SER A 131 -24.21 1.03 12.44
N GLN A 132 -23.38 1.60 11.55
CA GLN A 132 -23.63 2.90 10.89
C GLN A 132 -24.51 2.80 9.63
N LYS A 133 -25.12 1.62 9.36
CA LYS A 133 -25.98 1.37 8.18
C LYS A 133 -25.27 1.56 6.83
N ILE A 134 -23.95 1.41 6.82
CA ILE A 134 -23.16 1.40 5.59
C ILE A 134 -23.46 0.10 4.83
N PRO A 135 -23.58 0.10 3.48
CA PRO A 135 -23.82 -1.12 2.72
C PRO A 135 -22.70 -2.16 2.91
N GLU A 136 -23.05 -3.44 3.07
CA GLU A 136 -22.08 -4.53 3.24
C GLU A 136 -21.04 -4.58 2.10
N SER A 137 -21.47 -4.23 0.87
CA SER A 137 -20.58 -4.13 -0.29
C SER A 137 -19.46 -3.10 -0.13
N GLU A 138 -19.67 -2.06 0.67
CA GLU A 138 -18.68 -1.03 0.96
C GLU A 138 -17.87 -1.35 2.22
N ILE A 139 -18.50 -1.96 3.23
CA ILE A 139 -17.88 -2.32 4.51
C ILE A 139 -16.62 -3.16 4.29
N CYS A 140 -16.65 -4.14 3.39
CA CYS A 140 -15.48 -4.96 3.07
C CYS A 140 -14.31 -4.07 2.58
N GLY A 141 -14.57 -3.18 1.61
CA GLY A 141 -13.55 -2.29 1.05
C GLY A 141 -12.95 -1.32 2.07
N TRP A 142 -13.76 -0.86 3.04
CA TRP A 142 -13.33 -0.02 4.16
C TRP A 142 -12.48 -0.79 5.18
N THR A 143 -12.96 -1.98 5.57
CA THR A 143 -12.31 -2.83 6.57
C THR A 143 -10.92 -3.31 6.10
N GLU A 144 -10.76 -3.50 4.80
CA GLU A 144 -9.51 -3.92 4.17
C GLU A 144 -8.40 -2.85 4.17
N ILE A 145 -8.71 -1.56 4.37
CA ILE A 145 -7.75 -0.45 4.19
C ILE A 145 -6.54 -0.55 5.10
N ILE A 146 -6.76 -0.60 6.41
CA ILE A 146 -5.64 -0.59 7.38
C ILE A 146 -4.77 -1.85 7.26
N PRO A 147 -5.34 -3.08 7.21
CA PRO A 147 -4.54 -4.29 7.00
C PRO A 147 -3.74 -4.23 5.70
N TYR A 148 -4.34 -3.77 4.60
CA TYR A 148 -3.67 -3.59 3.33
C TYR A 148 -2.47 -2.64 3.43
N CYS A 149 -2.67 -1.44 3.99
CA CYS A 149 -1.61 -0.44 4.17
C CYS A 149 -0.46 -1.01 5.00
N CYS A 150 -0.75 -1.70 6.10
CA CYS A 150 0.28 -2.29 6.95
C CYS A 150 1.11 -3.36 6.23
N ILE A 151 0.50 -4.15 5.34
CA ILE A 151 1.19 -5.16 4.53
C ILE A 151 2.02 -4.52 3.41
N VAL A 152 1.47 -3.55 2.68
CA VAL A 152 2.21 -2.88 1.59
C VAL A 152 3.39 -2.09 2.14
N ASP A 153 3.19 -1.34 3.23
CA ASP A 153 4.28 -0.55 3.83
C ASP A 153 5.34 -1.46 4.50
N PHE A 154 5.08 -2.76 4.69
CA PHE A 154 6.13 -3.74 5.02
C PHE A 154 7.22 -3.80 3.92
N GLU A 155 6.89 -3.52 2.65
CA GLU A 155 7.81 -3.58 1.51
C GLU A 155 8.90 -2.52 1.47
N GLU A 156 8.66 -1.30 1.99
CA GLU A 156 9.56 -0.15 1.74
C GLU A 156 10.96 -0.25 2.36
N ASN A 157 11.33 -1.40 2.97
CA ASN A 157 12.66 -1.61 3.53
C ASN A 157 13.44 -2.70 2.76
N PRO A 158 14.15 -2.34 1.67
CA PRO A 158 14.53 -3.20 0.53
C PRO A 158 15.72 -4.14 0.78
N LYS A 159 16.15 -4.36 2.03
CA LYS A 159 17.22 -5.31 2.29
C LYS A 159 16.69 -6.74 2.20
N ASN A 160 16.88 -7.33 1.01
CA ASN A 160 16.76 -8.74 0.63
C ASN A 160 17.06 -9.68 1.79
N ASN A 161 16.02 -10.06 2.54
CA ASN A 161 16.13 -11.03 3.59
C ASN A 161 15.06 -12.09 3.36
N LYS A 162 15.48 -13.34 3.10
CA LYS A 162 14.56 -14.48 2.88
C LYS A 162 13.52 -14.59 4.02
N SER A 163 13.92 -14.23 5.23
CA SER A 163 13.02 -14.17 6.40
C SER A 163 11.83 -13.22 6.20
N LYS A 164 12.06 -12.05 5.59
CA LYS A 164 11.01 -11.06 5.33
C LYS A 164 10.02 -11.52 4.26
N ASN A 165 10.48 -12.24 3.24
CA ASN A 165 9.59 -12.79 2.22
C ASN A 165 8.69 -13.88 2.78
N LYS A 166 9.21 -14.74 3.68
CA LYS A 166 8.40 -15.73 4.39
C LYS A 166 7.36 -15.08 5.31
N GLU A 167 7.76 -14.07 6.06
CA GLU A 167 6.83 -13.30 6.92
C GLU A 167 5.75 -12.60 6.08
N ARG A 168 6.13 -12.01 4.95
CA ARG A 168 5.19 -11.40 4.01
C ARG A 168 4.21 -12.41 3.43
N PHE A 169 4.70 -13.57 2.99
CA PHE A 169 3.84 -14.64 2.48
C PHE A 169 2.81 -15.03 3.54
N ASN A 170 3.25 -15.24 4.79
CA ASN A 170 2.33 -15.53 5.89
C ASN A 170 1.30 -14.41 6.12
N LEU A 171 1.71 -13.14 6.05
CA LEU A 171 0.78 -12.01 6.20
C LEU A 171 -0.23 -11.94 5.05
N CYS A 172 0.21 -12.20 3.81
CA CYS A 172 -0.68 -12.22 2.65
C CYS A 172 -1.67 -13.38 2.75
N GLU A 173 -1.22 -14.59 3.07
CA GLU A 173 -2.12 -15.75 3.28
C GLU A 173 -3.19 -15.45 4.34
N GLN A 174 -2.80 -14.89 5.49
CA GLN A 174 -3.75 -14.53 6.55
C GLN A 174 -4.75 -13.46 6.11
N TYR A 175 -4.29 -12.48 5.32
CA TYR A 175 -5.18 -11.48 4.72
C TYR A 175 -6.16 -12.12 3.73
N LEU A 176 -5.67 -13.01 2.86
CA LEU A 176 -6.48 -13.67 1.85
C LEU A 176 -7.55 -14.55 2.51
N ASP A 177 -7.20 -15.30 3.55
CA ASP A 177 -8.15 -16.09 4.35
C ASP A 177 -9.22 -15.21 5.01
N SER A 178 -8.83 -14.02 5.48
CA SER A 178 -9.73 -13.14 6.23
C SER A 178 -10.67 -12.31 5.36
N PHE A 179 -10.24 -11.91 4.16
CA PHE A 179 -10.94 -10.91 3.34
C PHE A 179 -11.27 -11.33 1.92
N VAL A 180 -10.64 -12.38 1.37
CA VAL A 180 -10.73 -12.71 -0.06
C VAL A 180 -11.34 -14.09 -0.30
N ARG A 181 -10.79 -15.13 0.34
CA ARG A 181 -11.24 -16.52 0.16
C ARG A 181 -12.66 -16.68 0.68
N GLY A 182 -13.51 -17.35 -0.10
CA GLY A 182 -14.93 -17.55 0.19
C GLY A 182 -15.86 -16.43 -0.33
N ASN A 183 -15.31 -15.33 -0.85
CA ASN A 183 -16.11 -14.28 -1.47
C ASN A 183 -16.30 -14.51 -2.97
N SER A 184 -17.43 -14.04 -3.53
CA SER A 184 -17.72 -14.12 -4.97
C SER A 184 -16.99 -13.06 -5.81
N SER A 185 -16.38 -12.08 -5.16
CA SER A 185 -15.70 -10.94 -5.78
C SER A 185 -14.52 -10.53 -4.93
N VAL A 186 -13.48 -10.02 -5.59
CA VAL A 186 -12.31 -9.45 -4.91
C VAL A 186 -12.30 -7.93 -5.07
N SER A 187 -11.85 -7.21 -4.03
CA SER A 187 -11.61 -5.77 -4.07
C SER A 187 -10.29 -5.47 -4.82
N GLU A 188 -10.02 -4.20 -5.12
CA GLU A 188 -8.71 -3.82 -5.67
C GLU A 188 -7.56 -4.13 -4.69
N LYS A 189 -7.78 -3.92 -3.39
CA LYS A 189 -6.79 -4.22 -2.34
C LYS A 189 -6.52 -5.73 -2.26
N GLY A 190 -7.57 -6.55 -2.29
CA GLY A 190 -7.46 -8.00 -2.36
C GLY A 190 -6.72 -8.46 -3.62
N ALA A 191 -7.01 -7.86 -4.78
CA ALA A 191 -6.30 -8.16 -6.03
C ALA A 191 -4.80 -7.80 -5.96
N ASN A 192 -4.45 -6.71 -5.29
CA ASN A 192 -3.06 -6.33 -5.04
C ASN A 192 -2.38 -7.32 -4.10
N ILE A 193 -3.03 -7.74 -3.01
CA ILE A 193 -2.49 -8.72 -2.06
C ILE A 193 -2.28 -10.09 -2.73
N ILE A 194 -3.20 -10.53 -3.60
CA ILE A 194 -2.98 -11.74 -4.44
C ILE A 194 -1.67 -11.62 -5.24
N CYS A 195 -1.40 -10.46 -5.85
CA CYS A 195 -0.14 -10.24 -6.58
C CYS A 195 1.07 -10.32 -5.64
N LEU A 196 0.97 -9.74 -4.44
CA LEU A 196 2.06 -9.73 -3.45
C LEU A 196 2.35 -11.13 -2.90
N ASP A 197 1.30 -11.92 -2.67
CA ASP A 197 1.39 -13.29 -2.20
C ASP A 197 2.19 -14.16 -3.18
N VAL A 198 1.76 -14.14 -4.45
CA VAL A 198 2.41 -14.87 -5.54
C VAL A 198 3.85 -14.41 -5.73
N GLN A 199 4.12 -13.11 -5.63
CA GLN A 199 5.48 -12.57 -5.69
C GLN A 199 6.36 -13.10 -4.55
N ALA A 200 5.85 -13.10 -3.32
CA ALA A 200 6.55 -13.57 -2.13
C ALA A 200 6.84 -15.07 -2.19
N MET A 201 5.88 -15.87 -2.67
CA MET A 201 6.06 -17.30 -2.91
C MET A 201 7.19 -17.56 -3.91
N CYS A 202 7.19 -16.87 -5.06
CA CYS A 202 8.26 -17.01 -6.05
C CYS A 202 9.63 -16.59 -5.52
N LYS A 203 9.73 -15.46 -4.81
CA LYS A 203 11.00 -14.94 -4.27
C LYS A 203 11.57 -15.83 -3.15
N SER A 204 10.72 -16.56 -2.43
CA SER A 204 11.14 -17.41 -1.31
C SER A 204 11.83 -18.70 -1.77
N ASN A 205 11.38 -19.33 -2.85
CA ASN A 205 11.94 -20.60 -3.35
C ASN A 205 11.95 -20.72 -4.89
N PRO A 206 12.73 -19.89 -5.60
CA PRO A 206 12.60 -19.70 -7.05
C PRO A 206 13.12 -20.86 -7.93
N GLN A 207 13.49 -22.01 -7.37
CA GLN A 207 14.30 -23.04 -8.05
C GLN A 207 13.80 -24.49 -7.95
N LYS A 208 12.70 -24.79 -7.23
CA LYS A 208 12.17 -26.17 -7.21
C LYS A 208 10.90 -26.26 -8.05
N ASP A 209 10.84 -27.22 -8.97
CA ASP A 209 9.73 -27.41 -9.90
C ASP A 209 8.38 -27.56 -9.20
N GLN A 210 8.36 -28.22 -8.04
CA GLN A 210 7.17 -28.35 -7.22
C GLN A 210 6.59 -26.99 -6.79
N TYR A 211 7.46 -26.04 -6.40
CA TYR A 211 7.02 -24.68 -6.04
C TYR A 211 6.54 -23.89 -7.26
N LEU A 212 7.21 -24.04 -8.42
CA LEU A 212 6.76 -23.38 -9.65
C LEU A 212 5.40 -23.92 -10.12
N ALA A 213 5.15 -25.22 -9.96
CA ALA A 213 3.84 -25.82 -10.24
C ALA A 213 2.76 -25.29 -9.29
N GLN A 214 3.07 -25.15 -8.00
CA GLN A 214 2.17 -24.53 -7.02
C GLN A 214 1.83 -23.09 -7.37
N VAL A 215 2.84 -22.28 -7.75
CA VAL A 215 2.63 -20.89 -8.22
C VAL A 215 1.66 -20.85 -9.39
N VAL A 216 1.88 -21.67 -10.42
CA VAL A 216 1.01 -21.72 -11.60
C VAL A 216 -0.41 -22.11 -11.20
N SER A 217 -0.56 -23.15 -10.38
CA SER A 217 -1.87 -23.61 -9.89
C SER A 217 -2.61 -22.53 -9.11
N GLN A 218 -1.91 -21.78 -8.25
CA GLN A 218 -2.52 -20.73 -7.43
C GLN A 218 -2.95 -19.53 -8.28
N VAL A 219 -2.11 -19.12 -9.24
CA VAL A 219 -2.48 -18.07 -10.21
C VAL A 219 -3.72 -18.47 -11.01
N ASP A 220 -3.77 -19.72 -11.49
CA ASP A 220 -4.91 -20.21 -12.27
C ASP A 220 -6.18 -20.28 -11.42
N SER A 221 -6.08 -20.69 -10.14
CA SER A 221 -7.22 -20.64 -9.20
C SER A 221 -7.77 -19.23 -9.06
N PHE A 222 -6.94 -18.25 -8.69
CA PHE A 222 -7.42 -16.88 -8.48
C PHE A 222 -8.05 -16.25 -9.73
N ARG A 223 -7.50 -16.54 -10.92
CA ARG A 223 -8.09 -16.05 -12.17
C ARG A 223 -9.43 -16.70 -12.49
N ASN A 224 -9.63 -17.95 -12.11
CA ASN A 224 -10.90 -18.65 -12.30
C ASN A 224 -11.93 -18.18 -11.26
N ASP A 225 -11.55 -18.21 -9.98
CA ASP A 225 -12.40 -17.83 -8.84
C ASP A 225 -12.87 -16.38 -8.96
N PHE A 226 -12.01 -15.48 -9.43
CA PHE A 226 -12.31 -14.05 -9.62
C PHE A 226 -12.29 -13.65 -11.10
N SER A 227 -12.82 -14.48 -11.99
CA SER A 227 -12.79 -14.26 -13.45
C SER A 227 -13.35 -12.91 -13.91
N ARG A 228 -14.34 -12.34 -13.21
CA ARG A 228 -14.86 -11.00 -13.54
C ARG A 228 -13.85 -9.88 -13.27
N GLN A 229 -12.97 -10.04 -12.30
CA GLN A 229 -11.97 -9.04 -11.91
C GLN A 229 -10.59 -9.34 -12.51
N LEU A 230 -10.17 -10.59 -12.49
CA LEU A 230 -8.83 -11.07 -12.83
C LEU A 230 -8.79 -11.95 -14.10
N GLY A 231 -9.94 -12.23 -14.72
CA GLY A 231 -10.02 -12.97 -15.98
C GLY A 231 -9.84 -12.09 -17.23
N GLU A 232 -10.05 -12.67 -18.41
CA GLU A 232 -10.00 -11.93 -19.67
C GLU A 232 -11.11 -10.88 -19.74
N GLY A 233 -10.77 -9.63 -20.07
CA GLY A 233 -11.72 -8.51 -20.03
C GLY A 233 -12.14 -8.05 -18.63
N GLY A 234 -11.51 -8.57 -17.57
CA GLY A 234 -11.85 -8.22 -16.19
C GLY A 234 -11.42 -6.81 -15.77
N THR A 235 -11.97 -6.36 -14.64
CA THR A 235 -11.81 -4.98 -14.14
C THR A 235 -10.37 -4.62 -13.72
N PHE A 236 -9.61 -5.56 -13.15
CA PHE A 236 -8.27 -5.32 -12.60
C PHE A 236 -7.18 -5.76 -13.58
N VAL A 237 -7.14 -5.08 -14.73
CA VAL A 237 -6.27 -5.41 -15.87
C VAL A 237 -4.78 -5.46 -15.49
N ARG A 238 -4.31 -4.54 -14.65
CA ARG A 238 -2.90 -4.48 -14.22
C ARG A 238 -2.51 -5.72 -13.43
N GLN A 239 -3.33 -6.12 -12.47
CA GLN A 239 -3.15 -7.26 -11.59
C GLN A 239 -3.22 -8.56 -12.40
N ARG A 240 -4.21 -8.69 -13.28
CA ARG A 240 -4.29 -9.79 -14.24
C ARG A 240 -3.01 -9.93 -15.07
N ASN A 241 -2.55 -8.84 -15.70
CA ASN A 241 -1.36 -8.86 -16.54
C ASN A 241 -0.12 -9.25 -15.73
N TYR A 242 -0.01 -8.79 -14.48
CA TYR A 242 1.05 -9.20 -13.58
C TYR A 242 1.03 -10.71 -13.30
N LEU A 243 -0.14 -11.25 -12.94
CA LEU A 243 -0.32 -12.67 -12.66
C LEU A 243 0.02 -13.53 -13.89
N GLU A 244 -0.40 -13.11 -15.09
CA GLU A 244 -0.05 -13.81 -16.34
C GLU A 244 1.46 -13.80 -16.61
N ASN A 245 2.12 -12.68 -16.34
CA ASN A 245 3.58 -12.59 -16.48
C ASN A 245 4.30 -13.54 -15.51
N ILE A 246 3.85 -13.64 -14.25
CA ILE A 246 4.42 -14.57 -13.28
C ILE A 246 4.16 -16.02 -13.68
N ARG A 247 2.95 -16.34 -14.11
CA ARG A 247 2.58 -17.66 -14.60
C ARG A 247 3.48 -18.09 -15.76
N THR A 248 3.57 -17.24 -16.79
CA THR A 248 4.42 -17.47 -17.97
C THR A 248 5.89 -17.62 -17.59
N TRP A 249 6.40 -16.76 -16.70
CA TRP A 249 7.78 -16.85 -16.22
C TRP A 249 8.04 -18.18 -15.48
N SER A 250 7.09 -18.62 -14.64
CA SER A 250 7.20 -19.85 -13.85
C SER A 250 7.23 -21.10 -14.73
N VAL A 251 6.38 -21.14 -15.77
CA VAL A 251 6.40 -22.22 -16.78
C VAL A 251 7.72 -22.23 -17.57
N LYS A 252 8.20 -21.05 -18.01
CA LYS A 252 9.47 -20.94 -18.75
C LYS A 252 10.65 -21.39 -17.90
N LYS A 253 10.67 -21.04 -16.61
CA LYS A 253 11.73 -21.43 -15.68
C LYS A 253 11.75 -22.93 -15.39
N LYS A 254 10.58 -23.55 -15.24
CA LYS A 254 10.46 -25.02 -15.12
C LYS A 254 11.10 -25.72 -16.33
N ASN A 255 10.95 -25.14 -17.53
CA ASN A 255 11.42 -25.76 -18.77
C ASN A 255 12.85 -25.35 -19.18
N LYS A 256 13.46 -24.33 -18.54
CA LYS A 256 14.78 -23.81 -18.91
C LYS A 256 15.54 -23.27 -17.69
N SER A 257 16.84 -23.53 -17.65
CA SER A 257 17.74 -23.08 -16.59
C SER A 257 17.88 -21.56 -16.46
N HIS A 258 17.62 -20.76 -17.51
CA HIS A 258 17.78 -19.29 -17.50
C HIS A 258 16.55 -18.56 -18.06
N PRO A 259 15.46 -18.42 -17.28
CA PRO A 259 14.39 -17.47 -17.62
C PRO A 259 14.91 -16.03 -17.47
N GLY A 260 14.29 -15.08 -18.20
CA GLY A 260 14.58 -13.65 -18.06
C GLY A 260 14.33 -13.11 -16.65
N LYS A 261 14.49 -11.78 -16.47
CA LYS A 261 14.29 -11.12 -15.17
C LYS A 261 12.91 -11.45 -14.57
N PHE A 262 12.88 -11.66 -13.25
CA PHE A 262 11.65 -11.93 -12.51
C PHE A 262 10.73 -10.70 -12.53
N PRO A 263 9.43 -10.84 -12.86
CA PRO A 263 8.48 -9.73 -12.84
C PRO A 263 8.25 -9.20 -11.42
N GLU A 264 8.51 -7.91 -11.19
CA GLU A 264 8.20 -7.26 -9.92
C GLU A 264 6.84 -6.58 -9.96
N TYR A 265 6.06 -6.78 -8.91
CA TYR A 265 4.86 -5.99 -8.66
C TYR A 265 5.20 -4.81 -7.76
N ILE A 266 4.61 -3.67 -8.06
CA ILE A 266 4.70 -2.45 -7.25
C ILE A 266 3.26 -2.11 -6.89
N ALA A 267 2.88 -2.30 -5.62
CA ALA A 267 1.51 -2.08 -5.14
C ALA A 267 1.15 -0.60 -5.02
#